data_AF-A0AAW8U1M5-F1
#
_entry.id   AF-A0AAW8U1M5-F1
#
_cell.length_a   1.000
_cell.length_b   1.000
_cell.length_c   1.000
_cell.angle_alpha   90.00
_cell.angle_beta   90.00
_cell.angle_gamma   90.00
#
_symmetry.space_group_name_H-M   'P 1'
#
loop_
_entity.id
_entity.type
_entity.pdbx_description
1 polymer ?
#
loop_
_entity_poly.entity_id
_entity_poly.type
_entity_poly.pdbx_seq_one_letter_code
_entity_poly.pdbx_strand_id
1 'polypeptide(L)'
;MDFAFSNPLSLFLYAGLFITGFLLLLALMIRLTHGFFFSRTPKRFLEDQNDPRYDHERRAGLAFSHLVLCYLPPFFLGFLILSFLFL
;
A
#
# COMPACT_ATOMS: atom_id res chain seq x y z
N MET A 1 14.70 14.55 -20.38
CA MET A 1 14.11 13.44 -19.61
C MET A 1 13.00 12.80 -20.45
N ASP A 2 13.26 12.54 -21.73
CA ASP A 2 12.18 12.42 -22.73
C ASP A 2 12.08 11.04 -23.40
N PHE A 3 13.01 10.13 -23.08
CA PHE A 3 13.04 8.77 -23.65
C PHE A 3 12.27 7.73 -22.83
N ALA A 4 11.93 8.02 -21.57
CA ALA A 4 11.24 7.07 -20.69
C ALA A 4 9.74 6.92 -21.02
N PHE A 5 9.13 7.90 -21.69
CA PHE A 5 7.69 7.96 -21.97
C PHE A 5 7.33 7.68 -23.44
N SER A 6 8.31 7.54 -24.34
CA SER A 6 8.04 7.25 -25.76
C SER A 6 7.72 5.78 -26.03
N ASN A 7 8.12 4.87 -25.14
CA ASN A 7 7.87 3.45 -25.26
C ASN A 7 6.64 3.04 -24.39
N PRO A 8 5.60 2.42 -24.97
CA PRO A 8 4.41 2.03 -24.22
C PRO A 8 4.72 1.00 -23.13
N LEU A 9 5.75 0.18 -23.33
CA LEU A 9 6.20 -0.83 -22.36
C LEU A 9 6.83 -0.20 -21.12
N SER A 10 7.69 0.82 -21.28
CA SER A 10 8.29 1.52 -20.13
C SER A 10 7.23 2.26 -19.32
N LEU A 11 6.27 2.90 -19.99
CA LEU A 11 5.13 3.55 -19.32
C LEU A 11 4.33 2.54 -18.48
N PHE A 12 4.03 1.36 -19.03
CA PHE A 12 3.32 0.30 -18.32
C PHE A 12 4.09 -0.19 -17.09
N LEU A 13 5.40 -0.42 -17.21
CA LEU A 13 6.25 -0.87 -16.11
C LEU A 13 6.35 0.19 -15.00
N TYR A 14 6.56 1.47 -15.36
CA TYR A 14 6.61 2.56 -14.38
C TYR A 14 5.26 2.78 -13.69
N ALA A 15 4.15 2.74 -14.43
CA ALA A 15 2.82 2.83 -13.84
C ALA A 15 2.54 1.66 -12.90
N GLY A 16 2.92 0.43 -13.29
CA GLY A 16 2.81 -0.76 -12.46
C GLY A 16 3.61 -0.63 -11.15
N LEU A 17 4.88 -0.22 -11.23
CA LEU A 17 5.72 0.05 -10.05
C LEU A 17 5.15 1.15 -9.16
N PHE A 18 4.68 2.24 -9.75
CA PHE A 18 4.12 3.36 -8.99
C PHE A 18 2.85 2.94 -8.23
N ILE A 19 1.91 2.26 -8.91
CA ILE A 19 0.64 1.83 -8.31
C ILE A 19 0.89 0.78 -7.23
N THR A 20 1.70 -0.24 -7.53
CA THR A 20 1.99 -1.31 -6.55
C THR A 20 2.80 -0.78 -5.37
N GLY A 21 3.76 0.11 -5.61
CA GLY A 21 4.52 0.80 -4.56
C GLY A 21 3.64 1.70 -3.70
N PHE A 22 2.74 2.47 -4.31
CA PHE A 22 1.79 3.32 -3.58
C PHE A 22 0.84 2.50 -2.71
N LEU A 23 0.29 1.40 -3.22
CA LEU A 23 -0.57 0.50 -2.45
C LEU A 23 0.17 -0.18 -1.30
N LEU A 24 1.44 -0.60 -1.50
CA LEU A 24 2.28 -1.14 -0.43
C LEU A 24 2.56 -0.09 0.65
N LEU A 25 2.88 1.14 0.24
CA LEU A 25 3.11 2.24 1.17
C LEU A 25 1.84 2.57 1.95
N LEU A 26 0.69 2.64 1.27
CA LEU A 26 -0.61 2.84 1.90
C LEU A 26 -0.89 1.72 2.90
N ALA A 27 -0.71 0.45 2.53
CA ALA A 27 -0.92 -0.68 3.42
C ALA A 27 0.03 -0.69 4.61
N LEU A 28 1.28 -0.28 4.42
CA LEU A 28 2.26 -0.13 5.49
C LEU A 28 1.85 1.00 6.44
N MET A 29 1.39 2.13 5.93
CA MET A 29 0.87 3.20 6.77
C MET A 29 -0.42 2.79 7.50
N ILE A 30 -1.31 2.03 6.87
CA ILE A 30 -2.49 1.43 7.53
C ILE A 30 -2.05 0.48 8.65
N ARG A 31 -0.99 -0.31 8.45
CA ARG A 31 -0.43 -1.17 9.51
C ARG A 31 0.12 -0.36 10.67
N LEU A 32 0.89 0.69 10.38
CA LEU A 32 1.45 1.59 11.39
C LEU A 32 0.34 2.29 12.19
N THR A 33 -0.74 2.68 11.51
CA THR A 33 -1.94 3.28 12.11
C THR A 33 -2.96 2.26 12.62
N HIS A 34 -2.61 0.97 12.66
CA HIS A 34 -3.45 -0.12 13.16
C HIS A 34 -4.87 -0.18 12.54
N GLY A 35 -5.03 0.22 11.27
CA GLY A 35 -6.31 0.16 10.55
C GLY A 35 -7.11 1.46 10.53
N PHE A 36 -6.69 2.51 11.24
CA PHE A 36 -7.42 3.79 11.33
C PHE A 36 -6.77 4.87 10.47
N PHE A 37 -6.90 4.77 9.14
CA PHE A 37 -6.20 5.68 8.23
C PHE A 37 -6.90 7.04 8.03
N PHE A 38 -8.20 7.15 8.29
CA PHE A 38 -8.97 8.32 7.84
C PHE A 38 -9.77 9.08 8.89
N SER A 39 -9.99 8.56 10.10
CA SER A 39 -10.99 9.16 11.00
C SER A 39 -10.46 9.88 12.24
N ARG A 40 -9.27 9.58 12.80
CA ARG A 40 -8.83 10.17 14.08
C ARG A 40 -7.33 10.41 14.24
N THR A 41 -7.01 11.37 15.10
CA THR A 41 -5.65 11.74 15.52
C THR A 41 -5.04 10.71 16.49
N PRO A 42 -3.70 10.50 16.47
CA PRO A 42 -3.01 9.49 17.27
C PRO A 42 -3.13 9.67 18.80
N LYS A 43 -3.58 10.84 19.29
CA LYS A 43 -3.88 11.06 20.71
C LYS A 43 -5.19 10.40 21.15
N ARG A 44 -6.24 10.40 20.31
CA ARG A 44 -7.54 9.75 20.61
C ARG A 44 -7.50 8.24 20.40
N PHE A 45 -6.46 7.74 19.70
CA PHE A 45 -6.19 6.32 19.49
C PHE A 45 -6.01 5.54 20.80
N LEU A 46 -5.29 6.10 21.79
CA LEU A 46 -5.08 5.41 23.07
C LEU A 46 -6.36 5.33 23.91
N GLU A 47 -7.24 6.31 23.77
CA GLU A 47 -8.52 6.38 24.51
C GLU A 47 -9.58 5.47 23.89
N ASP A 48 -9.66 5.41 22.55
CA ASP A 48 -10.69 4.63 21.83
C ASP A 48 -10.28 3.17 21.55
N GLN A 49 -9.04 2.75 21.86
CA GLN A 49 -8.54 1.40 21.54
C GLN A 49 -9.35 0.28 22.22
N ASN A 50 -9.97 0.60 23.35
CA ASN A 50 -10.78 -0.32 24.16
C ASN A 50 -12.29 -0.19 23.91
N ASP A 51 -12.72 0.69 23.01
CA ASP A 51 -14.14 0.84 22.71
C ASP A 51 -14.58 -0.26 21.71
N PRO A 52 -15.46 -1.19 22.14
CA PRO A 52 -15.91 -2.32 21.31
C PRO A 52 -16.65 -1.88 20.04
N ARG A 53 -17.11 -0.62 19.96
CA ARG A 53 -17.81 -0.08 18.79
C ARG A 53 -16.92 0.00 17.55
N TYR A 54 -15.61 0.11 17.73
CA TYR A 54 -14.65 0.35 16.65
C TYR A 54 -13.81 -0.89 16.26
N ASP A 55 -14.08 -2.04 16.89
CA ASP A 55 -13.37 -3.29 16.65
C ASP A 55 -13.52 -3.81 15.21
N HIS A 56 -14.69 -3.58 14.59
CA HIS A 56 -14.96 -4.05 13.22
C HIS A 56 -14.14 -3.26 12.18
N GLU A 57 -14.08 -1.93 12.29
CA GLU A 57 -13.25 -1.09 11.43
C GLU A 57 -11.76 -1.42 11.60
N ARG A 58 -11.32 -1.64 12.85
CA ARG A 58 -9.93 -2.02 13.15
C ARG A 58 -9.55 -3.35 12.49
N ARG A 59 -10.40 -4.37 12.63
CA ARG A 59 -10.19 -5.69 12.00
C ARG A 59 -10.21 -5.60 10.48
N ALA A 60 -11.10 -4.81 9.89
CA ALA A 60 -11.15 -4.62 8.45
C ALA A 60 -9.88 -3.94 7.91
N GLY A 61 -9.42 -2.87 8.55
CA GLY A 61 -8.19 -2.17 8.17
C GLY A 61 -6.93 -3.03 8.33
N LEU A 62 -6.84 -3.79 9.42
CA LEU A 62 -5.76 -4.74 9.64
C LEU A 62 -5.78 -5.91 8.64
N ALA A 63 -6.96 -6.46 8.33
CA ALA A 63 -7.11 -7.53 7.35
C ALA A 63 -6.72 -7.04 5.95
N PHE A 64 -7.16 -5.84 5.56
CA PHE A 64 -6.78 -5.22 4.29
C PHE A 64 -5.26 -5.00 4.21
N SER A 65 -4.66 -4.39 5.23
CA SER A 65 -3.22 -4.18 5.30
C SER A 65 -2.44 -5.49 5.22
N HIS A 66 -2.89 -6.52 5.93
CA HIS A 66 -2.28 -7.84 5.89
C HIS A 66 -2.36 -8.48 4.50
N LEU A 67 -3.54 -8.43 3.85
CA LEU A 67 -3.71 -8.93 2.49
C LEU A 67 -2.79 -8.21 1.50
N VAL A 68 -2.78 -6.88 1.53
CA VAL A 68 -1.94 -6.09 0.63
C VAL A 68 -0.45 -6.36 0.89
N LEU A 69 -0.01 -6.43 2.15
CA LEU A 69 1.39 -6.71 2.48
C LEU A 69 1.81 -8.17 2.28
N CYS A 70 0.90 -9.14 2.19
CA CYS A 70 1.26 -10.51 1.85
C CYS A 70 1.25 -10.76 0.34
N TYR A 71 0.22 -10.27 -0.36
CA TYR A 71 -0.01 -10.60 -1.76
C TYR A 71 0.61 -9.61 -2.73
N LEU A 72 0.70 -8.32 -2.38
CA LEU A 72 1.18 -7.30 -3.31
C LEU A 72 2.72 -7.19 -3.45
N PRO A 73 3.56 -7.51 -2.44
CA PRO A 73 5.01 -7.49 -2.61
C PRO A 73 5.56 -8.38 -3.73
N PRO A 74 5.09 -9.62 -3.95
CA PRO A 74 5.59 -10.42 -5.06
C PRO A 74 5.24 -9.81 -6.43
N PHE A 75 4.10 -9.11 -6.56
CA PHE A 75 3.79 -8.35 -7.78
C PHE A 75 4.74 -7.17 -7.97
N PHE A 76 4.98 -6.40 -6.90
CA PHE A 76 5.94 -5.29 -6.93
C PHE A 76 7.34 -5.76 -7.33
N LEU A 77 7.80 -6.88 -6.75
CA LEU A 77 9.07 -7.51 -7.11
C LEU A 77 9.10 -7.96 -8.57
N GLY A 78 8.00 -8.53 -9.08
CA GLY A 78 7.87 -8.89 -10.49
C GLY A 78 8.04 -7.68 -11.42
N PHE A 79 7.34 -6.58 -11.13
CA PHE A 79 7.51 -5.32 -11.88
C PHE A 79 8.92 -4.76 -11.75
N LEU A 80 9.55 -4.85 -10.58
CA LEU A 80 10.92 -4.35 -10.35
C LEU A 80 11.95 -5.13 -11.16
N ILE A 81 11.83 -6.47 -11.20
CA ILE A 81 12.70 -7.33 -12.02
C ILE A 81 12.49 -7.06 -13.50
N LEU A 82 11.23 -6.96 -13.96
CA LEU A 82 10.93 -6.66 -15.36
C LEU A 82 11.45 -5.28 -15.77
N SER A 83 11.31 -4.27 -14.90
CA SER A 83 11.91 -2.96 -15.11
C SER A 83 13.43 -3.03 -15.22
N PHE A 84 14.12 -3.78 -14.35
CA PHE A 84 15.57 -3.90 -14.44
C PHE A 84 16.04 -4.64 -15.70
N LEU A 85 15.23 -5.54 -16.25
CA LEU A 85 15.59 -6.37 -17.39
C LEU A 85 15.27 -5.73 -18.75
N PHE A 86 14.20 -4.93 -18.83
CA PHE A 86 13.70 -4.36 -20.08
C PHE A 86 13.97 -2.86 -20.26
N LEU A 87 14.42 -2.17 -19.21
CA LEU A 87 14.65 -0.72 -19.20
C LEU A 87 16.12 -0.39 -18.95
#